data_AF-A0AAW1MWC6-F1
#
_entry.id   AF-A0AAW1MWC6-F1
#
_cell.length_a   1.000
_cell.length_b   1.000
_cell.length_c   1.000
_cell.angle_alpha   90.00
_cell.angle_beta   90.00
_cell.angle_gamma   90.00
#
_symmetry.space_group_name_H-M   'P 1'
#
loop_
_entity.id
_entity.type
_entity.pdbx_description
1 polymer ?
#
loop_
_entity_poly.entity_id
_entity_poly.type
_entity_poly.pdbx_seq_one_letter_code
_entity_poly.pdbx_strand_id
1 'polypeptide(L)'
;MVETHVRKHSCKGVFRKSIGAYSLVTNYDFHPGGRLWVLWNPTAMHLRVLDGGAQFLHCSLLHRSSHRSFLVTFVYTYNRAPERLDLWDKLWGFSVDHPYTRGVFTWHNKQEAAPKWAKLDRLLVNQSWFLQMPTTTVTFLPFGISDHAPVILTTALSVNCHRPFRYLDCWVLLSDFVGCVSSGWLSSSFGGSIYALFAKLRRLRAVLKSIHCTEFSDLRNRVAMVKLRLNDCQLRLQASPTSQLFLVEEKQLLGYYARLKTAEMRVLAQRAKVQHLKLSDGNTKYFYASITARKFRNTIGPIEDARGQLCTGHEAVSRAFLCYYQTLLGSSEPVTSLPGDLFLENVLCQPAHLDVMVTLPEIKAALWSIDRNKSLGVNGYSSGFF
;
A
#
# COMPACT_ATOMS: atom_id res chain seq x y z
N MET A 1 17.07 15.45 12.06
CA MET A 1 18.43 15.71 11.56
C MET A 1 18.60 17.21 11.53
N VAL A 2 19.73 17.72 12.00
CA VAL A 2 20.00 19.16 12.02
C VAL A 2 21.33 19.36 11.32
N GLU A 3 21.36 20.21 10.29
CA GLU A 3 22.61 20.69 9.73
C GLU A 3 23.23 21.66 10.74
N THR A 4 24.50 21.47 11.07
CA THR A 4 25.20 22.39 11.96
C THR A 4 26.53 22.81 11.34
N HIS A 5 26.84 24.10 11.39
CA HIS A 5 28.18 24.63 11.12
C HIS A 5 29.04 24.66 12.39
N VAL A 6 28.77 23.75 13.33
CA VAL A 6 29.51 23.68 14.59
C VAL A 6 30.84 22.99 14.32
N ARG A 7 31.93 23.49 14.93
CA ARG A 7 33.26 22.86 14.83
C ARG A 7 33.37 21.70 15.82
N LYS A 8 34.19 20.68 15.49
CA LYS A 8 34.36 19.46 16.31
C LYS A 8 34.66 19.74 17.79
N HIS A 9 35.50 20.73 18.09
CA HIS A 9 35.85 21.10 19.48
C HIS A 9 34.68 21.73 20.26
N SER A 10 33.80 22.47 19.58
CA SER A 10 32.64 23.12 20.19
C SER A 10 31.42 22.20 20.34
N CYS A 11 31.42 21.05 19.63
CA CYS A 11 30.31 20.10 19.59
C CYS A 11 29.83 19.68 20.99
N LYS A 12 30.75 19.29 21.88
CA LYS A 12 30.39 18.83 23.24
C LYS A 12 29.75 19.93 24.08
N GLY A 13 30.22 21.17 23.95
CA GLY A 13 29.71 22.32 24.69
C GLY A 13 28.29 22.71 24.25
N VAL A 14 28.07 22.78 22.93
CA VAL A 14 26.74 23.09 22.35
C VAL A 14 25.72 22.00 22.72
N PHE A 15 26.09 20.74 22.56
CA PHE A 15 25.18 19.62 22.85
C PHE A 15 24.72 19.60 24.32
N ARG A 16 25.65 19.75 25.27
CA ARG A 16 25.34 19.74 26.71
C ARG A 16 24.41 20.90 27.12
N LYS A 17 24.60 22.08 26.55
CA LYS A 17 23.81 23.28 26.93
C LYS A 17 22.39 23.26 26.37
N SER A 18 22.19 22.70 25.17
CA SER A 18 20.94 22.88 24.43
C SER A 18 20.07 21.62 24.33
N ILE A 19 20.67 20.41 24.42
CA ILE A 19 19.98 19.17 24.02
C ILE A 19 20.39 17.95 24.87
N GLY A 20 20.94 18.18 26.06
CA GLY A 20 21.64 17.15 26.86
C GLY A 20 20.81 15.93 27.30
N ALA A 21 19.48 15.96 27.19
CA ALA A 21 18.60 14.82 27.45
C ALA A 21 18.59 13.78 26.31
N TYR A 22 19.09 14.14 25.13
CA TYR A 22 19.14 13.27 23.96
C TYR A 22 20.47 12.51 23.91
N SER A 23 20.58 11.56 23.01
CA SER A 23 21.85 10.98 22.56
C SER A 23 22.21 11.54 21.18
N LEU A 24 23.51 11.60 20.88
CA LEU A 24 24.05 12.22 19.68
C LEU A 24 25.03 11.27 18.98
N VAL A 25 24.92 11.20 17.66
CA VAL A 25 25.98 10.70 16.79
C VAL A 25 26.21 11.68 15.64
N THR A 26 27.46 11.74 15.18
CA THR A 26 27.91 12.71 14.18
C THR A 26 28.83 12.05 13.18
N ASN A 27 29.08 12.69 12.04
CA ASN A 27 30.03 12.19 11.03
C ASN A 27 31.40 12.90 11.04
N TYR A 28 31.82 13.50 12.17
CA TYR A 28 33.11 14.20 12.26
C TYR A 28 34.34 13.33 11.96
N ASP A 29 34.22 12.01 12.04
CA ASP A 29 35.31 11.08 11.73
C ASP A 29 35.47 10.86 10.22
N PHE A 30 34.46 11.24 9.43
CA PHE A 30 34.45 11.13 7.97
C PHE A 30 34.50 12.48 7.25
N HIS A 31 34.19 13.58 7.94
CA HIS A 31 34.23 14.92 7.38
C HIS A 31 34.62 15.96 8.43
N PRO A 32 35.60 16.86 8.16
CA PRO A 32 36.11 17.81 9.14
C PRO A 32 35.04 18.79 9.65
N GLY A 33 34.06 19.12 8.80
CA GLY A 33 32.94 19.99 9.15
C GLY A 33 31.78 19.32 9.91
N GLY A 34 31.79 17.99 10.13
CA GLY A 34 30.74 17.29 10.88
C GLY A 34 29.30 17.66 10.54
N ARG A 35 28.98 17.64 9.25
CA ARG A 35 27.74 18.17 8.66
C ARG A 35 26.48 17.39 9.05
N LEU A 36 26.64 16.15 9.52
CA LEU A 36 25.54 15.28 9.92
C LEU A 36 25.50 15.14 11.44
N TRP A 37 24.41 15.62 12.05
CA TRP A 37 24.08 15.36 13.45
C TRP A 37 22.76 14.59 13.53
N VAL A 38 22.82 13.44 14.19
CA VAL A 38 21.66 12.58 14.45
C VAL A 38 21.43 12.54 15.95
N LEU A 39 20.28 13.05 16.35
CA LEU A 39 19.85 13.15 17.74
C LEU A 39 18.65 12.22 17.96
N TRP A 40 18.62 11.51 19.08
CA TRP A 40 17.49 10.66 19.45
C TRP A 40 17.28 10.60 20.95
N ASN A 41 16.03 10.33 21.37
CA ASN A 41 15.74 10.09 22.78
C ASN A 41 16.18 8.65 23.15
N PRO A 42 17.17 8.47 24.05
CA PRO A 42 17.70 7.15 24.39
C PRO A 42 16.71 6.25 25.14
N THR A 43 15.69 6.82 25.77
CA THR A 43 14.65 6.05 26.47
C THR A 43 13.63 5.45 25.51
N ALA A 44 13.40 6.08 24.35
CA ALA A 44 12.48 5.61 23.33
C ALA A 44 13.18 4.74 22.27
N MET A 45 14.40 5.12 21.88
CA MET A 45 15.12 4.52 20.76
C MET A 45 16.55 4.15 21.15
N HIS A 46 17.02 3.03 20.63
CA HIS A 46 18.44 2.70 20.62
C HIS A 46 18.95 2.76 19.18
N LEU A 47 19.97 3.57 18.93
CA LEU A 47 20.60 3.72 17.63
C LEU A 47 22.01 3.14 17.68
N ARG A 48 22.35 2.32 16.68
CA ARG A 48 23.70 1.80 16.45
C ARG A 48 24.16 2.18 15.05
N VAL A 49 25.28 2.88 14.94
CA VAL A 49 25.92 3.14 13.63
C VAL A 49 26.51 1.83 13.12
N LEU A 50 26.25 1.52 11.86
CA LEU A 50 26.76 0.35 11.16
C LEU A 50 27.86 0.72 10.18
N ASP A 51 27.70 1.86 9.50
CA ASP A 51 28.65 2.38 8.53
C ASP A 51 28.49 3.91 8.40
N GLY A 52 29.48 4.60 7.86
CA GLY A 52 29.46 6.05 7.74
C GLY A 52 30.42 6.59 6.69
N GLY A 53 30.13 7.80 6.23
CA GLY A 53 30.95 8.50 5.26
C GLY A 53 30.74 10.01 5.31
N ALA A 54 31.42 10.73 4.43
CA ALA A 54 31.36 12.18 4.40
C ALA A 54 29.97 12.75 4.05
N GLN A 55 29.13 11.94 3.39
CA GLN A 55 27.78 12.29 2.94
C GLN A 55 26.66 11.48 3.63
N PHE A 56 26.97 10.47 4.45
CA PHE A 56 25.93 9.64 5.06
C PHE A 56 26.34 9.02 6.41
N LEU A 57 25.33 8.61 7.19
CA LEU A 57 25.45 7.71 8.33
C LEU A 57 24.42 6.61 8.19
N HIS A 58 24.86 5.36 8.13
CA HIS A 58 23.99 4.19 8.08
C HIS A 58 23.86 3.56 9.47
N CYS A 59 22.62 3.43 9.93
CA CYS A 59 22.32 3.07 11.31
C CYS A 59 21.24 1.99 11.39
N SER A 60 21.34 1.16 12.43
CA SER A 60 20.23 0.35 12.92
C SER A 60 19.51 1.12 14.03
N LEU A 61 18.21 1.29 13.88
CA LEU A 61 17.32 1.84 14.91
C LEU A 61 16.50 0.71 15.53
N LEU A 62 16.45 0.67 16.86
CA LEU A 62 15.58 -0.20 17.64
C LEU A 62 14.63 0.66 18.47
N HIS A 63 13.33 0.52 18.24
CA HIS A 63 12.33 1.12 19.08
C HIS A 63 12.10 0.26 20.32
N ARG A 64 12.42 0.81 21.50
CA ARG A 64 12.52 0.03 22.74
C ARG A 64 11.19 -0.57 23.16
N SER A 65 10.09 0.16 23.05
CA SER A 65 8.78 -0.32 23.52
C SER A 65 8.12 -1.34 22.60
N SER A 66 8.34 -1.25 21.27
CA SER A 66 7.76 -2.20 20.32
C SER A 66 8.70 -3.34 19.93
N HIS A 67 9.96 -3.31 20.38
CA HIS A 67 11.03 -4.22 19.99
C HIS A 67 11.25 -4.35 18.46
N ARG A 68 10.77 -3.37 17.69
CA ARG A 68 10.96 -3.34 16.23
C ARG A 68 12.26 -2.65 15.90
N SER A 69 12.99 -3.24 14.97
CA SER A 69 14.19 -2.66 14.41
C SER A 69 14.05 -2.40 12.92
N PHE A 70 14.74 -1.37 12.45
CA PHE A 70 14.86 -1.05 11.03
C PHE A 70 16.18 -0.36 10.75
N LEU A 71 16.61 -0.45 9.49
CA LEU A 71 17.78 0.26 9.00
C LEU A 71 17.36 1.63 8.48
N VAL A 72 18.17 2.63 8.80
CA VAL A 72 18.01 4.00 8.30
C VAL A 72 19.35 4.52 7.81
N THR A 73 19.34 5.30 6.75
CA THR A 73 20.52 6.03 6.29
C THR A 73 20.18 7.51 6.31
N PHE A 74 20.91 8.27 7.12
CA PHE A 74 20.84 9.74 7.11
C PHE A 74 21.83 10.25 6.07
N VAL A 75 21.37 11.08 5.14
CA VAL A 75 22.17 11.53 4.00
C VAL A 75 22.20 13.06 3.97
N TYR A 76 23.41 13.62 3.88
CA TYR A 76 23.66 15.02 3.61
C TYR A 76 24.70 15.14 2.51
N THR A 77 24.26 15.41 1.29
CA THR A 77 25.11 15.33 0.10
C THR A 77 26.01 16.54 -0.05
N TYR A 78 27.06 16.42 -0.87
CA TYR A 78 27.85 17.57 -1.30
C TYR A 78 27.05 18.55 -2.17
N ASN A 79 27.43 19.82 -2.06
CA ASN A 79 26.75 20.91 -2.76
C ASN A 79 27.04 20.93 -4.26
N ARG A 80 28.14 20.30 -4.71
CA ARG A 80 28.49 20.22 -6.13
C ARG A 80 27.87 18.99 -6.77
N ALA A 81 27.29 19.17 -7.95
CA ALA A 81 26.59 18.09 -8.66
C ALA A 81 27.47 16.85 -8.91
N PRO A 82 28.71 16.97 -9.44
CA PRO A 82 29.54 15.79 -9.74
C PRO A 82 29.82 14.91 -8.52
N GLU A 83 29.96 15.52 -7.34
CA GLU A 83 30.31 14.84 -6.09
C GLU A 83 29.15 14.05 -5.48
N ARG A 84 27.90 14.36 -5.88
CA ARG A 84 26.69 13.69 -5.37
C ARG A 84 26.03 12.74 -6.37
N LEU A 85 26.43 12.73 -7.64
CA LEU A 85 25.79 11.94 -8.70
C LEU A 85 25.80 10.43 -8.38
N ASP A 86 26.98 9.85 -8.11
CA ASP A 86 27.09 8.41 -7.81
C ASP A 86 26.24 7.98 -6.62
N LEU A 87 26.22 8.79 -5.55
CA LEU A 87 25.38 8.54 -4.38
C LEU A 87 23.88 8.59 -4.74
N TRP A 88 23.46 9.60 -5.49
CA TRP A 88 22.06 9.75 -5.89
C TRP A 88 21.60 8.65 -6.84
N ASP A 89 22.40 8.26 -7.82
CA ASP A 89 22.09 7.18 -8.75
C ASP A 89 21.90 5.85 -8.01
N LYS A 90 22.78 5.56 -7.04
CA LYS A 90 22.64 4.39 -6.18
C LYS A 90 21.36 4.43 -5.37
N LEU A 91 21.06 5.55 -4.69
CA LEU A 91 19.84 5.70 -3.88
C LEU A 91 18.58 5.50 -4.72
N TRP A 92 18.52 6.09 -5.92
CA TRP A 92 17.35 5.99 -6.80
C TRP A 92 17.16 4.58 -7.36
N GLY A 93 18.24 3.80 -7.51
CA GLY A 93 18.19 2.42 -7.98
C GLY A 93 17.44 1.45 -7.06
N PHE A 94 17.36 1.71 -5.74
CA PHE A 94 16.73 0.80 -4.77
C PHE A 94 15.66 1.42 -3.87
N SER A 95 15.42 2.73 -3.97
CA SER A 95 14.46 3.44 -3.14
C SER A 95 13.63 4.43 -3.95
N VAL A 96 12.48 4.81 -3.39
CA VAL A 96 11.58 5.82 -3.95
C VAL A 96 11.25 6.85 -2.88
N ASP A 97 11.02 8.10 -3.28
CA ASP A 97 10.57 9.15 -2.36
C ASP A 97 9.18 8.82 -1.81
N HIS A 98 9.05 8.80 -0.49
CA HIS A 98 7.80 8.44 0.18
C HIS A 98 6.74 9.54 -0.07
N PRO A 99 5.48 9.16 -0.31
CA PRO A 99 4.40 10.14 -0.46
C PRO A 99 4.29 10.95 0.83
N TYR A 100 4.21 12.26 0.68
CA TYR A 100 4.09 13.16 1.80
C TYR A 100 2.88 14.08 1.63
N THR A 101 2.40 14.58 2.77
CA THR A 101 1.34 15.57 2.80
C THR A 101 1.88 16.90 3.29
N ARG A 102 1.32 17.99 2.73
CA ARG A 102 1.70 19.39 2.99
C ARG A 102 3.15 19.69 2.60
N GLY A 103 3.49 20.98 2.47
CA GLY A 103 4.85 21.45 2.21
C GLY A 103 5.44 20.99 0.86
N VAL A 104 5.07 21.69 -0.23
CA VAL A 104 5.61 21.42 -1.59
C VAL A 104 7.12 21.68 -1.63
N PHE A 105 7.56 22.74 -0.95
CA PHE A 105 8.97 23.10 -0.76
C PHE A 105 9.38 22.82 0.67
N THR A 106 10.65 22.47 0.86
CA THR A 106 11.22 22.11 2.16
C THR A 106 12.34 23.04 2.58
N TRP A 107 12.76 23.94 1.70
CA TRP A 107 13.77 24.96 1.98
C TRP A 107 13.35 26.30 1.37
N HIS A 108 13.70 27.39 2.08
CA HIS A 108 13.51 28.76 1.64
C HIS A 108 14.71 29.62 2.00
N ASN A 109 15.22 30.43 1.06
CA ASN A 109 16.42 31.26 1.29
C ASN A 109 16.22 32.45 2.24
N LYS A 110 14.98 32.74 2.67
CA LYS A 110 14.61 33.83 3.60
C LYS A 110 14.97 35.25 3.09
N GLN A 111 15.18 35.42 1.79
CA GLN A 111 15.45 36.74 1.20
C GLN A 111 14.16 37.34 0.64
N GLU A 112 13.84 38.56 1.06
CA GLU A 112 12.63 39.28 0.61
C GLU A 112 12.72 39.72 -0.85
N ALA A 113 13.88 40.26 -1.26
CA ALA A 113 14.06 40.81 -2.61
C ALA A 113 14.10 39.75 -3.72
N ALA A 114 14.48 38.50 -3.39
CA ALA A 114 14.62 37.41 -4.35
C ALA A 114 14.33 36.05 -3.67
N PRO A 115 13.07 35.78 -3.31
CA PRO A 115 12.71 34.57 -2.59
C PRO A 115 12.92 33.34 -3.47
N LYS A 116 13.65 32.36 -2.94
CA LYS A 116 13.91 31.07 -3.59
C LYS A 116 13.40 29.95 -2.72
N TRP A 117 12.65 29.05 -3.33
CA TRP A 117 12.07 27.88 -2.70
C TRP A 117 12.60 26.64 -3.39
N ALA A 118 12.96 25.63 -2.60
CA ALA A 118 13.45 24.37 -3.12
C ALA A 118 12.92 23.19 -2.31
N LYS A 119 12.79 22.04 -2.97
CA LYS A 119 12.56 20.76 -2.28
C LYS A 119 13.89 20.03 -2.16
N LEU A 120 14.52 20.16 -1.01
CA LEU A 120 15.83 19.57 -0.71
C LEU A 120 15.70 18.32 0.17
N ASP A 121 14.67 18.28 1.02
CA ASP A 121 14.45 17.24 2.00
C ASP A 121 13.50 16.17 1.45
N ARG A 122 13.95 14.92 1.51
CA ARG A 122 13.26 13.73 0.99
C ARG A 122 13.32 12.60 2.00
N LEU A 123 12.32 11.73 1.98
CA LEU A 123 12.30 10.52 2.79
C LEU A 123 12.19 9.33 1.86
N LEU A 124 13.32 8.68 1.59
CA LEU A 124 13.37 7.57 0.65
C LEU A 124 13.07 6.25 1.35
N VAL A 125 12.23 5.41 0.74
CA VAL A 125 11.87 4.08 1.24
C VAL A 125 12.02 3.02 0.17
N ASN A 126 12.32 1.80 0.58
CA ASN A 126 12.41 0.65 -0.33
C ASN A 126 11.13 -0.20 -0.30
N GLN A 127 11.06 -1.19 -1.18
CA GLN A 127 9.93 -2.11 -1.27
C GLN A 127 9.67 -2.87 0.04
N SER A 128 10.72 -3.23 0.78
CA SER A 128 10.59 -3.95 2.05
C SER A 128 9.84 -3.11 3.09
N TRP A 129 10.15 -1.81 3.18
CA TRP A 129 9.45 -0.88 4.07
C TRP A 129 7.95 -0.83 3.77
N PHE A 130 7.53 -0.72 2.51
CA PHE A 130 6.12 -0.70 2.13
C PHE A 130 5.35 -1.98 2.48
N LEU A 131 6.04 -3.12 2.46
CA LEU A 131 5.43 -4.41 2.82
C LEU A 131 5.26 -4.53 4.34
N GLN A 132 6.21 -4.04 5.12
CA GLN A 132 6.23 -4.17 6.58
C GLN A 132 5.49 -3.04 7.31
N MET A 133 5.53 -1.83 6.77
CA MET A 133 4.99 -0.60 7.35
C MET A 133 4.04 0.12 6.37
N PRO A 134 2.94 -0.53 5.93
CA PRO A 134 2.06 0.00 4.88
C PRO A 134 1.25 1.24 5.30
N THR A 135 1.18 1.52 6.61
CA THR A 135 0.45 2.63 7.23
C THR A 135 1.35 3.84 7.52
N THR A 136 2.57 3.82 7.00
CA THR A 136 3.50 4.95 7.13
C THR A 136 2.95 6.18 6.42
N THR A 137 2.95 7.32 7.11
CA THR A 137 2.66 8.63 6.52
C THR A 137 3.83 9.57 6.75
N VAL A 138 4.01 10.49 5.80
CA VAL A 138 5.03 11.55 5.89
C VAL A 138 4.34 12.89 5.78
N THR A 139 4.70 13.82 6.65
CA THR A 139 4.14 15.17 6.65
C THR A 139 5.27 16.19 6.77
N PHE A 140 5.32 17.16 5.86
CA PHE A 140 6.16 18.34 6.03
C PHE A 140 5.37 19.41 6.79
N LEU A 141 5.95 19.87 7.89
CA LEU A 141 5.38 20.93 8.72
C LEU A 141 5.77 22.32 8.20
N PRO A 142 5.05 23.38 8.61
CA PRO A 142 5.48 24.75 8.36
C PRO A 142 6.91 25.02 8.85
N PHE A 143 7.63 25.89 8.15
CA PHE A 143 9.03 26.25 8.41
C PHE A 143 9.29 26.77 9.83
N GLY A 144 8.31 27.45 10.44
CA GLY A 144 8.53 28.18 11.68
C GLY A 144 9.68 29.18 11.55
N ILE A 145 10.59 29.15 12.51
CA ILE A 145 11.80 30.00 12.54
C ILE A 145 12.96 29.46 11.68
N SER A 146 12.82 28.27 11.10
CA SER A 146 13.84 27.61 10.30
C SER A 146 13.74 28.01 8.82
N ASP A 147 14.84 27.90 8.09
CA ASP A 147 14.88 27.92 6.62
C ASP A 147 14.49 26.57 6.01
N HIS A 148 14.58 25.49 6.78
CA HIS A 148 14.06 24.16 6.43
C HIS A 148 12.71 23.83 7.08
N ALA A 149 11.86 23.11 6.35
CA ALA A 149 10.60 22.54 6.84
C ALA A 149 10.85 21.21 7.58
N PRO A 150 10.40 21.07 8.84
CA PRO A 150 10.51 19.80 9.55
C PRO A 150 9.69 18.69 8.86
N VAL A 151 10.25 17.48 8.80
CA VAL A 151 9.54 16.29 8.31
C VAL A 151 9.19 15.36 9.47
N ILE A 152 7.94 14.90 9.50
CA ILE A 152 7.46 13.89 10.45
C ILE A 152 7.14 12.62 9.68
N LEU A 153 7.76 11.52 10.11
CA LEU A 153 7.41 10.16 9.73
C LEU A 153 6.53 9.56 10.82
N THR A 154 5.27 9.28 10.50
CA THR A 154 4.35 8.63 11.42
C THR A 154 4.12 7.20 10.97
N THR A 155 4.48 6.25 11.83
CA THR A 155 4.18 4.84 11.62
C THR A 155 3.09 4.43 12.60
N ALA A 156 1.87 4.23 12.13
CA ALA A 156 0.85 3.59 12.95
C ALA A 156 1.08 2.08 12.97
N LEU A 157 0.95 1.45 14.14
CA LEU A 157 0.68 0.01 14.16
C LEU A 157 -0.56 -0.22 13.30
N SER A 158 -0.51 -1.25 12.44
CA SER A 158 -1.68 -1.68 11.67
C SER A 158 -2.84 -1.86 12.63
N VAL A 159 -3.73 -0.87 12.71
CA VAL A 159 -4.99 -1.02 13.44
C VAL A 159 -5.66 -2.22 12.79
N ASN A 160 -6.14 -3.16 13.60
CA ASN A 160 -6.83 -4.34 13.12
C ASN A 160 -8.19 -3.88 12.56
N CYS A 161 -8.16 -3.23 11.40
CA CYS A 161 -9.36 -2.82 10.70
C CYS A 161 -9.97 -4.09 10.09
N HIS A 162 -11.28 -4.22 10.23
CA HIS A 162 -12.04 -5.32 9.64
C HIS A 162 -11.75 -5.35 8.13
N ARG A 163 -11.04 -6.38 7.67
CA ARG A 163 -10.72 -6.52 6.24
C ARG A 163 -11.99 -6.97 5.52
N PRO A 164 -12.56 -6.14 4.62
CA PRO A 164 -13.73 -6.55 3.86
C PRO A 164 -13.37 -7.76 2.99
N PHE A 165 -14.37 -8.60 2.74
CA PHE A 165 -14.20 -9.68 1.77
C PHE A 165 -13.94 -9.10 0.39
N ARG A 166 -13.02 -9.74 -0.34
CA ARG A 166 -12.65 -9.39 -1.69
C ARG A 166 -12.45 -10.67 -2.47
N TYR A 167 -13.21 -10.84 -3.54
CA TYR A 167 -13.07 -11.97 -4.44
C TYR A 167 -11.67 -12.01 -5.05
N LEU A 168 -11.05 -13.20 -5.08
CA LEU A 168 -9.76 -13.42 -5.73
C LEU A 168 -9.95 -14.31 -6.95
N ASP A 169 -9.50 -13.82 -8.11
CA ASP A 169 -9.65 -14.53 -9.40
C ASP A 169 -8.85 -15.83 -9.47
N CYS A 170 -7.93 -16.07 -8.51
CA CYS A 170 -7.20 -17.33 -8.42
C CYS A 170 -8.05 -18.48 -7.89
N TRP A 171 -9.18 -18.23 -7.22
CA TRP A 171 -10.00 -19.29 -6.64
C TRP A 171 -10.63 -20.21 -7.68
N VAL A 172 -10.83 -19.72 -8.91
CA VAL A 172 -11.28 -20.53 -10.05
C VAL A 172 -10.29 -21.62 -10.46
N LEU A 173 -9.05 -21.58 -9.96
CA LEU A 173 -8.05 -22.62 -10.20
C LEU A 173 -8.28 -23.86 -9.33
N LEU A 174 -9.24 -23.84 -8.41
CA LEU A 174 -9.68 -25.03 -7.71
C LEU A 174 -10.41 -25.96 -8.69
N SER A 175 -10.03 -27.24 -8.70
CA SER A 175 -10.60 -28.22 -9.63
C SER A 175 -12.13 -28.33 -9.53
N ASP A 176 -12.69 -28.24 -8.31
CA ASP A 176 -14.13 -28.25 -8.06
C ASP A 176 -14.69 -26.87 -7.66
N PHE A 177 -14.17 -25.80 -8.28
CA PHE A 177 -14.67 -24.44 -8.01
C PHE A 177 -16.19 -24.32 -8.30
N VAL A 178 -16.64 -24.87 -9.43
CA VAL A 178 -18.04 -24.77 -9.87
C VAL A 178 -18.98 -25.56 -8.96
N GLY A 179 -18.59 -26.76 -8.50
CA GLY A 179 -19.39 -27.54 -7.55
C GLY A 179 -19.52 -26.82 -6.21
N CYS A 180 -18.41 -26.31 -5.69
CA CYS A 180 -18.40 -25.50 -4.47
C CYS A 180 -19.32 -24.27 -4.56
N VAL A 181 -19.23 -23.49 -5.65
CA VAL A 181 -20.09 -22.30 -5.85
C VAL A 181 -21.56 -22.70 -6.02
N SER A 182 -21.83 -23.76 -6.79
CA SER A 182 -23.20 -24.25 -7.02
C SER A 182 -23.90 -24.63 -5.73
N SER A 183 -23.20 -25.30 -4.80
CA SER A 183 -23.75 -25.69 -3.50
C SER A 183 -24.30 -24.51 -2.69
N GLY A 184 -23.62 -23.37 -2.73
CA GLY A 184 -24.02 -22.14 -2.02
C GLY A 184 -25.01 -21.27 -2.80
N TRP A 185 -24.97 -21.33 -4.14
CA TRP A 185 -25.81 -20.54 -5.03
C TRP A 185 -27.23 -21.09 -5.18
N LEU A 186 -27.34 -22.42 -5.28
CA LEU A 186 -28.61 -23.14 -5.48
C LEU A 186 -29.43 -23.28 -4.20
N SER A 187 -28.88 -22.95 -3.02
CA SER A 187 -29.65 -22.99 -1.78
C SER A 187 -30.82 -21.99 -1.85
N SER A 188 -32.01 -22.44 -1.49
CA SER A 188 -33.24 -21.63 -1.48
C SER A 188 -33.07 -20.37 -0.62
N SER A 189 -33.72 -19.28 -1.03
CA SER A 189 -33.76 -18.03 -0.26
C SER A 189 -35.15 -17.44 -0.36
N PHE A 190 -35.71 -17.06 0.79
CA PHE A 190 -37.01 -16.44 0.89
C PHE A 190 -36.89 -14.92 0.77
N GLY A 191 -37.85 -14.25 0.14
CA GLY A 191 -37.90 -12.80 -0.06
C GLY A 191 -37.81 -12.37 -1.52
N GLY A 192 -37.90 -11.06 -1.78
CA GLY A 192 -37.82 -10.50 -3.12
C GLY A 192 -36.48 -10.74 -3.83
N SER A 193 -36.46 -10.63 -5.16
CA SER A 193 -35.33 -11.01 -6.02
C SER A 193 -33.98 -10.41 -5.59
N ILE A 194 -33.97 -9.13 -5.18
CA ILE A 194 -32.74 -8.45 -4.73
C ILE A 194 -32.24 -8.99 -3.38
N TYR A 195 -33.15 -9.27 -2.44
CA TYR A 195 -32.81 -9.88 -1.16
C TYR A 195 -32.27 -11.29 -1.36
N ALA A 196 -32.91 -12.08 -2.22
CA ALA A 196 -32.46 -13.42 -2.57
C ALA A 196 -31.03 -13.41 -3.15
N LEU A 197 -30.72 -12.46 -4.04
CA LEU A 197 -29.36 -12.27 -4.56
C LEU A 197 -28.35 -11.94 -3.45
N PHE A 198 -28.66 -10.99 -2.57
CA PHE A 198 -27.78 -10.65 -1.44
C PHE A 198 -27.56 -11.83 -0.49
N ALA A 199 -28.60 -12.62 -0.20
CA ALA A 199 -28.51 -13.81 0.62
C ALA A 199 -27.59 -14.86 -0.01
N LYS A 200 -27.71 -15.10 -1.32
CA LYS A 200 -26.82 -15.99 -2.09
C LYS A 200 -25.36 -15.53 -2.04
N LEU A 201 -25.10 -14.26 -2.33
CA LEU A 201 -23.75 -13.68 -2.30
C LEU A 201 -23.13 -13.74 -0.89
N ARG A 202 -23.93 -13.58 0.16
CA ARG A 202 -23.47 -13.70 1.55
C ARG A 202 -23.09 -15.13 1.92
N ARG A 203 -23.82 -16.15 1.43
CA ARG A 203 -23.45 -17.56 1.61
C ARG A 203 -22.18 -17.92 0.85
N LEU A 204 -22.10 -17.51 -0.42
CA LEU A 204 -20.90 -17.72 -1.24
C LEU A 204 -19.64 -17.11 -0.62
N ARG A 205 -19.77 -15.98 0.08
CA ARG A 205 -18.64 -15.39 0.82
C ARG A 205 -18.04 -16.37 1.83
N ALA A 206 -18.85 -17.18 2.50
CA ALA A 206 -18.37 -18.19 3.45
C ALA A 206 -17.66 -19.35 2.74
N VAL A 207 -18.26 -19.86 1.66
CA VAL A 207 -17.69 -20.93 0.81
C VAL A 207 -16.32 -20.51 0.26
N LEU A 208 -16.25 -19.32 -0.34
CA LEU A 208 -15.03 -18.80 -0.95
C LEU A 208 -13.93 -18.49 0.10
N LYS A 209 -14.32 -18.03 1.29
CA LYS A 209 -13.37 -17.90 2.42
C LYS A 209 -12.80 -19.26 2.84
N SER A 210 -13.63 -20.30 2.88
CA SER A 210 -13.19 -21.66 3.19
C SER A 210 -12.15 -22.13 2.17
N ILE A 211 -12.46 -22.02 0.87
CA ILE A 211 -11.54 -22.33 -0.24
C ILE A 211 -10.22 -21.57 -0.10
N HIS A 212 -10.28 -20.28 0.26
CA HIS A 212 -9.07 -19.51 0.47
C HIS A 212 -8.24 -20.07 1.61
N CYS A 213 -8.84 -20.33 2.77
CA CYS A 213 -8.12 -20.83 3.94
C CYS A 213 -7.46 -22.19 3.70
N THR A 214 -8.11 -23.09 2.95
CA THR A 214 -7.60 -24.44 2.69
C THR A 214 -6.55 -24.48 1.57
N GLU A 215 -6.82 -23.85 0.43
CA GLU A 215 -6.04 -24.07 -0.80
C GLU A 215 -5.11 -22.90 -1.17
N PHE A 216 -5.45 -21.67 -0.79
CA PHE A 216 -4.76 -20.47 -1.29
C PHE A 216 -4.24 -19.55 -0.18
N SER A 217 -4.34 -19.97 1.08
CA SER A 217 -3.77 -19.28 2.22
C SER A 217 -2.26 -19.34 2.14
N ASP A 218 -1.61 -18.25 2.58
CA ASP A 218 -0.15 -18.14 2.63
C ASP A 218 0.58 -18.57 1.35
N LEU A 219 0.02 -18.16 0.21
CA LEU A 219 0.44 -18.62 -1.12
C LEU A 219 1.94 -18.43 -1.39
N ARG A 220 2.52 -17.34 -0.89
CA ARG A 220 3.96 -17.04 -1.04
C ARG A 220 4.83 -18.12 -0.40
N ASN A 221 4.54 -18.50 0.85
CA ASN A 221 5.31 -19.51 1.55
C ASN A 221 5.04 -20.90 0.96
N ARG A 222 3.80 -21.21 0.56
CA ARG A 222 3.48 -22.48 -0.11
C ARG A 222 4.24 -22.63 -1.43
N VAL A 223 4.30 -21.60 -2.27
CA VAL A 223 5.11 -21.60 -3.50
C VAL A 223 6.59 -21.86 -3.18
N ALA A 224 7.14 -21.19 -2.16
CA ALA A 224 8.53 -21.40 -1.76
C ALA A 224 8.79 -22.83 -1.25
N MET A 225 7.91 -23.36 -0.41
CA MET A 225 8.03 -24.72 0.15
C MET A 225 7.91 -25.80 -0.92
N VAL A 226 6.96 -25.67 -1.86
CA VAL A 226 6.80 -26.64 -2.96
C VAL A 226 8.00 -26.58 -3.89
N LYS A 227 8.58 -25.40 -4.14
CA LYS A 227 9.81 -25.27 -4.92
C LYS A 227 10.98 -26.01 -4.26
N LEU A 228 11.13 -25.90 -2.94
CA LEU A 228 12.17 -26.63 -2.21
C LEU A 228 11.96 -28.15 -2.31
N ARG A 229 10.73 -28.64 -2.15
CA ARG A 229 10.41 -30.07 -2.30
C ARG A 229 10.65 -30.58 -3.72
N LEU A 230 10.30 -29.77 -4.72
CA LEU A 230 10.54 -30.09 -6.13
C LEU A 230 12.05 -30.22 -6.40
N ASN A 231 12.85 -29.27 -5.94
CA ASN A 231 14.30 -29.33 -6.08
C ASN A 231 14.89 -30.59 -5.43
N ASP A 232 14.45 -30.92 -4.22
CA ASP A 232 14.89 -32.15 -3.51
C ASP A 232 14.51 -33.42 -4.27
N CYS A 233 13.26 -33.52 -4.75
CA CYS A 233 12.78 -34.64 -5.56
C CYS A 233 13.61 -34.78 -6.86
N GLN A 234 13.94 -33.66 -7.51
CA GLN A 234 14.77 -33.65 -8.71
C GLN A 234 16.21 -34.10 -8.45
N LEU A 235 16.80 -33.72 -7.32
CA LEU A 235 18.12 -34.23 -6.90
C LEU A 235 18.08 -35.74 -6.65
N ARG A 236 17.03 -36.25 -5.99
CA ARG A 236 16.81 -37.70 -5.80
C ARG A 236 16.64 -38.42 -7.14
N LEU A 237 15.93 -37.83 -8.09
CA LEU A 237 15.74 -38.39 -9.43
C LEU A 237 17.06 -38.41 -10.23
N GLN A 238 17.90 -37.39 -10.11
CA GLN A 238 19.24 -37.40 -10.73
C GLN A 238 20.12 -38.55 -10.20
N ALA A 239 20.01 -38.86 -8.91
CA ALA A 239 20.71 -40.00 -8.30
C ALA A 239 20.09 -41.36 -8.67
N SER A 240 18.81 -41.40 -9.09
CA SER A 240 18.11 -42.63 -9.47
C SER A 240 17.10 -42.38 -10.60
N PRO A 241 17.57 -42.25 -11.86
CA PRO A 241 16.75 -41.75 -12.98
C PRO A 241 15.57 -42.64 -13.38
N THR A 242 15.64 -43.94 -13.08
CA THR A 242 14.61 -44.93 -13.43
C THR A 242 13.58 -45.17 -12.33
N SER A 243 13.67 -44.44 -11.21
CA SER A 243 12.74 -44.58 -10.09
C SER A 243 11.34 -44.07 -10.47
N GLN A 244 10.40 -44.99 -10.68
CA GLN A 244 9.01 -44.66 -10.99
C GLN A 244 8.34 -43.83 -9.87
N LEU A 245 8.74 -44.05 -8.61
CA LEU A 245 8.22 -43.31 -7.47
C LEU A 245 8.59 -41.82 -7.57
N PHE A 246 9.85 -41.50 -7.88
CA PHE A 246 10.30 -40.11 -8.01
C PHE A 246 9.76 -39.44 -9.27
N LEU A 247 9.59 -40.17 -10.38
CA LEU A 247 8.95 -39.64 -11.59
C LEU A 247 7.49 -39.22 -11.36
N VAL A 248 6.73 -40.02 -10.60
CA VAL A 248 5.35 -39.69 -10.24
C VAL A 248 5.29 -38.51 -9.26
N GLU A 249 6.16 -38.51 -8.24
CA GLU A 249 6.27 -37.41 -7.26
C GLU A 249 6.63 -36.08 -7.96
N GLU A 250 7.63 -36.09 -8.85
CA GLU A 250 8.04 -34.90 -9.61
C GLU A 250 6.88 -34.36 -10.45
N LYS A 251 6.18 -35.22 -11.19
CA LYS A 251 5.04 -34.82 -12.02
C LYS A 251 3.94 -34.15 -11.18
N GLN A 252 3.65 -34.69 -9.99
CA GLN A 252 2.67 -34.12 -9.07
C GLN A 252 3.14 -32.76 -8.51
N LEU A 253 4.41 -32.67 -8.08
CA LEU A 253 5.00 -31.44 -7.56
C LEU A 253 5.06 -30.34 -8.62
N LEU A 254 5.41 -30.67 -9.87
CA LEU A 254 5.40 -29.73 -11.00
C LEU A 254 4.00 -29.18 -11.27
N GLY A 255 2.99 -30.06 -11.35
CA GLY A 255 1.60 -29.64 -11.54
C GLY A 255 1.11 -28.74 -10.40
N TYR A 256 1.41 -29.12 -9.15
CA TYR A 256 1.03 -28.34 -7.99
C TYR A 256 1.75 -26.98 -7.92
N TYR A 257 3.07 -26.96 -8.19
CA TYR A 257 3.87 -25.75 -8.27
C TYR A 257 3.36 -24.79 -9.34
N ALA A 258 3.08 -25.29 -10.56
CA ALA A 258 2.54 -24.50 -11.66
C ALA A 258 1.19 -23.87 -11.29
N ARG A 259 0.31 -24.63 -10.62
CA ARG A 259 -0.99 -24.14 -10.14
C ARG A 259 -0.82 -23.02 -9.11
N LEU A 260 0.00 -23.22 -8.08
CA LEU A 260 0.25 -22.20 -7.05
C LEU A 260 0.93 -20.96 -7.63
N LYS A 261 1.86 -21.13 -8.58
CA LYS A 261 2.54 -20.03 -9.24
C LYS A 261 1.57 -19.20 -10.09
N THR A 262 0.70 -19.87 -10.82
CA THR A 262 -0.40 -19.22 -11.57
C THR A 262 -1.32 -18.46 -10.63
N ALA A 263 -1.67 -19.06 -9.48
CA ALA A 263 -2.48 -18.39 -8.47
C ALA A 263 -1.79 -17.14 -7.91
N GLU A 264 -0.48 -17.20 -7.60
CA GLU A 264 0.30 -16.08 -7.08
C GLU A 264 0.30 -14.92 -8.07
N MET A 265 0.55 -15.23 -9.34
CA MET A 265 0.54 -14.24 -10.42
C MET A 265 -0.83 -13.59 -10.60
N ARG A 266 -1.93 -14.37 -10.55
CA ARG A 266 -3.29 -13.82 -10.62
C ARG A 266 -3.59 -12.87 -9.46
N VAL A 267 -3.24 -13.25 -8.22
CA VAL A 267 -3.42 -12.39 -7.04
C VAL A 267 -2.63 -11.09 -7.17
N LEU A 268 -1.37 -11.17 -7.64
CA LEU A 268 -0.53 -9.99 -7.84
C LEU A 268 -1.07 -9.09 -8.95
N ALA A 269 -1.48 -9.64 -10.09
CA ALA A 269 -2.07 -8.90 -11.20
C ALA A 269 -3.38 -8.19 -10.79
N GLN A 270 -4.27 -8.90 -10.11
CA GLN A 270 -5.54 -8.35 -9.63
C GLN A 270 -5.34 -7.21 -8.62
N ARG A 271 -4.33 -7.33 -7.73
CA ARG A 271 -3.95 -6.27 -6.78
C ARG A 271 -3.28 -5.07 -7.46
N ALA A 272 -2.45 -5.32 -8.47
CA ALA A 272 -1.81 -4.28 -9.27
C ALA A 272 -2.81 -3.57 -10.19
N LYS A 273 -3.94 -4.22 -10.50
CA LYS A 273 -4.95 -3.75 -11.47
C LYS A 273 -4.36 -3.61 -12.87
N VAL A 274 -3.54 -4.59 -13.27
CA VAL A 274 -2.87 -4.66 -14.58
C VAL A 274 -3.45 -5.82 -15.39
N GLN A 275 -3.80 -5.57 -16.66
CA GLN A 275 -4.44 -6.53 -17.56
C GLN A 275 -3.44 -7.43 -18.30
N HIS A 276 -2.36 -6.86 -18.82
CA HIS A 276 -1.41 -7.55 -19.69
C HIS A 276 0.00 -7.46 -19.15
N LEU A 277 0.61 -8.61 -18.88
CA LEU A 277 2.06 -8.75 -18.88
C LEU A 277 2.51 -8.70 -20.35
N LYS A 278 3.04 -7.55 -20.79
CA LYS A 278 3.71 -7.47 -22.11
C LYS A 278 5.08 -8.16 -22.12
N LEU A 279 5.59 -8.60 -20.96
CA LEU A 279 6.88 -9.27 -20.83
C LEU A 279 6.68 -10.60 -20.11
N SER A 280 7.15 -11.67 -20.75
CA SER A 280 7.13 -13.02 -20.20
C SER A 280 8.05 -13.12 -18.98
N ASP A 281 7.78 -14.15 -18.19
CA ASP A 281 8.54 -14.66 -17.06
C ASP A 281 8.56 -13.79 -15.79
N GLY A 282 7.65 -14.14 -14.86
CA GLY A 282 7.94 -14.15 -13.43
C GLY A 282 8.27 -12.83 -12.74
N ASN A 283 8.06 -11.68 -13.38
CA ASN A 283 8.44 -10.37 -12.82
C ASN A 283 7.46 -9.90 -11.73
N THR A 284 7.48 -10.58 -10.59
CA THR A 284 6.75 -10.16 -9.39
C THR A 284 7.18 -8.77 -8.94
N LYS A 285 8.43 -8.35 -9.20
CA LYS A 285 8.93 -7.00 -8.89
C LYS A 285 8.09 -5.92 -9.58
N TYR A 286 7.72 -6.11 -10.85
CA TYR A 286 6.83 -5.18 -11.55
C TYR A 286 5.48 -5.05 -10.85
N PHE A 287 4.84 -6.17 -10.50
CA PHE A 287 3.57 -6.14 -9.78
C PHE A 287 3.70 -5.44 -8.44
N TYR A 288 4.75 -5.73 -7.67
CA TYR A 288 4.96 -5.06 -6.41
C TYR A 288 5.22 -3.56 -6.58
N ALA A 289 6.01 -3.14 -7.57
CA ALA A 289 6.22 -1.73 -7.88
C ALA A 289 4.90 -1.03 -8.23
N SER A 290 4.06 -1.66 -9.07
CA SER A 290 2.75 -1.13 -9.46
C SER A 290 1.77 -1.09 -8.27
N ILE A 291 1.72 -2.14 -7.44
CA ILE A 291 0.94 -2.18 -6.20
C ILE A 291 1.40 -1.06 -5.26
N THR A 292 2.70 -0.86 -5.11
CA THR A 292 3.29 0.21 -4.29
C THR A 292 2.91 1.58 -4.82
N ALA A 293 3.06 1.84 -6.12
CA ALA A 293 2.65 3.10 -6.76
C ALA A 293 1.13 3.34 -6.68
N ARG A 294 0.32 2.28 -6.70
CA ARG A 294 -1.12 2.38 -6.50
C ARG A 294 -1.47 2.68 -5.04
N LYS A 295 -0.82 2.01 -4.09
CA LYS A 295 -0.96 2.33 -2.66
C LYS A 295 -0.57 3.78 -2.42
N PHE A 296 0.56 4.23 -2.97
CA PHE A 296 1.01 5.62 -2.95
C PHE A 296 -0.09 6.59 -3.37
N ARG A 297 -0.70 6.37 -4.55
CA ARG A 297 -1.74 7.26 -5.09
C ARG A 297 -3.05 7.21 -4.32
N ASN A 298 -3.38 6.08 -3.70
CA ASN A 298 -4.66 5.86 -3.03
C ASN A 298 -4.61 6.08 -1.51
N THR A 299 -3.43 6.32 -0.94
CA THR A 299 -3.29 6.66 0.48
C THR A 299 -3.87 8.05 0.69
N ILE A 300 -4.96 8.11 1.45
CA ILE A 300 -5.54 9.37 1.91
C ILE A 300 -4.69 9.85 3.09
N GLY A 301 -4.09 11.02 2.94
CA GLY A 301 -3.35 11.68 4.01
C GLY A 301 -4.26 12.40 5.00
N PRO A 302 -3.70 13.30 5.83
CA PRO A 302 -4.48 14.21 6.64
C PRO A 302 -5.44 15.03 5.79
N ILE A 303 -6.65 15.26 6.30
CA ILE A 303 -7.66 16.12 5.67
C ILE A 303 -8.05 17.23 6.65
N GLU A 304 -8.51 18.36 6.12
CA GLU A 304 -9.13 19.41 6.93
C GLU A 304 -10.64 19.16 6.96
N ASP A 305 -11.24 19.23 8.15
CA ASP A 305 -12.68 19.11 8.29
C ASP A 305 -13.40 20.43 7.95
N ALA A 306 -14.72 20.43 8.02
CA ALA A 306 -15.54 21.62 7.75
C ALA A 306 -15.27 22.80 8.71
N ARG A 307 -14.56 22.57 9.82
CA ARG A 307 -14.17 23.60 10.81
C ARG A 307 -12.73 24.06 10.60
N GLY A 308 -12.04 23.58 9.55
CA GLY A 308 -10.63 23.85 9.30
C GLY A 308 -9.68 23.10 10.23
N GLN A 309 -10.16 22.10 10.99
CA GLN A 309 -9.32 21.30 11.87
C GLN A 309 -8.66 20.16 11.09
N LEU A 310 -7.34 20.02 11.26
CA LEU A 310 -6.58 18.95 10.64
C LEU A 310 -6.87 17.59 11.29
N CYS A 311 -7.56 16.72 10.56
CA CYS A 311 -7.82 15.35 10.94
C CYS A 311 -6.66 14.45 10.51
N THR A 312 -6.06 13.74 11.46
CA THR A 312 -4.97 12.79 11.21
C THR A 312 -5.32 11.41 11.73
N GLY A 313 -4.85 10.37 11.04
CA GLY A 313 -5.12 8.98 11.40
C GLY A 313 -6.47 8.46 10.88
N HIS A 314 -6.60 7.13 10.82
CA HIS A 314 -7.71 6.47 10.14
C HIS A 314 -9.08 6.83 10.72
N GLU A 315 -9.22 6.86 12.05
CA GLU A 315 -10.50 7.08 12.71
C GLU A 315 -11.02 8.52 12.51
N ALA A 316 -10.17 9.52 12.79
CA ALA A 316 -10.55 10.92 12.63
C ALA A 316 -10.89 11.26 11.18
N VAL A 317 -10.06 10.81 10.23
CA VAL A 317 -10.31 10.99 8.79
C VAL A 317 -11.62 10.31 8.38
N SER A 318 -11.87 9.08 8.84
CA SER A 318 -13.12 8.35 8.52
C SER A 318 -14.35 9.07 9.06
N ARG A 319 -14.27 9.59 10.29
CA ARG A 319 -15.36 10.36 10.93
C ARG A 319 -15.64 11.66 10.20
N ALA A 320 -14.61 12.38 9.77
CA ALA A 320 -14.75 13.60 9.00
C ALA A 320 -15.44 13.34 7.65
N PHE A 321 -15.08 12.27 6.92
CA PHE A 321 -15.80 11.86 5.71
C PHE A 321 -17.26 11.52 5.99
N LEU A 322 -17.52 10.72 7.03
CA LEU A 322 -18.87 10.31 7.38
C LEU A 322 -19.75 11.52 7.71
N CYS A 323 -19.25 12.45 8.53
CA CYS A 323 -19.95 13.68 8.87
C CYS A 323 -20.24 14.52 7.62
N TYR A 324 -19.25 14.72 6.75
CA TYR A 324 -19.43 15.47 5.51
C TYR A 324 -20.52 14.86 4.61
N TYR A 325 -20.47 13.56 4.36
CA TYR A 325 -21.46 12.91 3.50
C TYR A 325 -22.85 12.79 4.13
N GLN A 326 -22.95 12.65 5.46
CA GLN A 326 -24.23 12.72 6.17
C GLN A 326 -24.87 14.10 6.04
N THR A 327 -24.07 15.17 6.17
CA THR A 327 -24.56 16.53 5.95
C THR A 327 -24.94 16.77 4.49
N LEU A 328 -24.14 16.28 3.53
CA LEU A 328 -24.40 16.44 2.09
C LEU A 328 -25.68 15.71 1.65
N LEU A 329 -25.87 14.47 2.11
CA LEU A 329 -27.05 13.66 1.76
C LEU A 329 -28.29 14.03 2.59
N GLY A 330 -28.11 14.78 3.67
CA GLY A 330 -29.18 15.24 4.54
C GLY A 330 -29.77 14.15 5.45
N SER A 331 -30.88 14.50 6.10
CA SER A 331 -31.70 13.60 6.91
C SER A 331 -32.94 13.15 6.14
N SER A 332 -33.45 11.97 6.46
CA SER A 332 -34.75 11.52 5.95
C SER A 332 -35.83 12.46 6.45
N GLU A 333 -36.52 13.14 5.54
CA GLU A 333 -37.74 13.87 5.85
C GLU A 333 -38.96 13.04 5.46
N PRO A 334 -40.07 13.11 6.21
CA PRO A 334 -41.32 12.49 5.79
C PRO A 334 -41.81 13.19 4.51
N VAL A 335 -41.68 12.52 3.39
CA VAL A 335 -42.17 13.01 2.09
C VAL A 335 -43.66 12.70 2.01
N THR A 336 -44.49 13.72 1.86
CA THR A 336 -45.90 13.54 1.48
C THR A 336 -45.92 12.89 0.10
N SER A 337 -46.67 11.81 -0.08
CA SER A 337 -46.85 11.19 -1.40
C SER A 337 -47.20 12.28 -2.41
N LEU A 338 -46.42 12.38 -3.48
CA LEU A 338 -46.74 13.28 -4.59
C LEU A 338 -48.19 12.98 -5.02
N PRO A 339 -49.08 13.99 -5.12
CA PRO A 339 -50.35 13.80 -5.80
C PRO A 339 -50.07 13.18 -7.18
N GLY A 340 -50.83 12.15 -7.56
CA GLY A 340 -50.57 11.30 -8.73
C GLY A 340 -50.50 12.01 -10.08
N ASP A 341 -50.65 13.33 -10.07
CA ASP A 341 -50.97 14.18 -11.20
C ASP A 341 -49.83 15.19 -11.46
N LEU A 342 -48.77 15.20 -10.63
CA LEU A 342 -47.56 16.02 -10.85
C LEU A 342 -46.69 15.40 -11.95
N PHE A 343 -47.19 15.43 -13.18
CA PHE A 343 -46.32 15.41 -14.35
C PHE A 343 -45.56 16.73 -14.37
N LEU A 344 -44.25 16.67 -14.14
CA LEU A 344 -43.35 17.79 -14.42
C LEU A 344 -43.41 18.07 -15.92
N GLU A 345 -44.26 19.01 -16.32
CA GLU A 345 -44.56 19.30 -17.73
C GLU A 345 -43.40 19.96 -18.50
N ASN A 346 -42.22 20.08 -17.89
CA ASN A 346 -41.00 20.47 -18.55
C ASN A 346 -39.84 19.75 -17.88
N VAL A 347 -39.12 18.88 -18.62
CA VAL A 347 -37.65 18.77 -18.62
C VAL A 347 -37.24 17.61 -19.57
N LEU A 348 -36.54 18.02 -20.64
CA LEU A 348 -35.83 17.25 -21.68
C LEU A 348 -36.69 16.66 -22.81
N CYS A 349 -36.39 17.08 -24.05
CA CYS A 349 -36.66 16.29 -25.25
C CYS A 349 -36.15 14.86 -25.00
N GLN A 350 -37.06 13.93 -24.72
CA GLN A 350 -36.71 12.53 -24.54
C GLN A 350 -36.19 12.00 -25.88
N PRO A 351 -34.91 11.58 -26.01
CA PRO A 351 -34.58 10.65 -27.08
C PRO A 351 -35.47 9.41 -26.88
N ALA A 352 -36.20 9.00 -27.93
CA ALA A 352 -37.13 7.86 -27.96
C ALA A 352 -36.51 6.51 -27.48
N HIS A 353 -35.22 6.50 -27.15
CA HIS A 353 -34.46 5.38 -26.62
C HIS A 353 -34.48 5.26 -25.08
N LEU A 354 -34.97 6.25 -24.32
CA LEU A 354 -35.00 6.20 -22.85
C LEU A 354 -36.19 5.42 -22.27
N ASP A 355 -37.26 5.23 -23.05
CA ASP A 355 -38.47 4.47 -22.66
C ASP A 355 -38.45 3.00 -23.11
N VAL A 356 -37.37 2.56 -23.76
CA VAL A 356 -37.23 1.16 -24.17
C VAL A 356 -36.92 0.29 -22.95
N MET A 357 -37.75 -0.74 -22.72
CA MET A 357 -37.48 -1.72 -21.66
C MET A 357 -36.13 -2.39 -21.87
N VAL A 358 -35.26 -2.30 -20.87
CA VAL A 358 -33.95 -2.94 -20.89
C VAL A 358 -34.13 -4.45 -20.94
N THR A 359 -33.55 -5.07 -21.97
CA THR A 359 -33.66 -6.50 -22.21
C THR A 359 -32.60 -7.29 -21.44
N LEU A 360 -32.88 -8.58 -21.13
CA LEU A 360 -31.89 -9.45 -20.49
C LEU A 360 -30.56 -9.58 -21.27
N PRO A 361 -30.55 -9.66 -22.62
CA PRO A 361 -29.32 -9.64 -23.40
C PRO A 361 -28.51 -8.35 -23.22
N GLU A 362 -29.14 -7.18 -23.18
CA GLU A 362 -28.47 -5.91 -22.93
C GLU A 362 -27.85 -5.86 -21.54
N ILE A 363 -28.58 -6.34 -20.52
CA ILE A 363 -28.05 -6.45 -19.14
C ILE A 363 -26.81 -7.35 -19.12
N LYS A 364 -26.85 -8.51 -19.79
CA LYS A 364 -25.71 -9.43 -19.88
C LYS A 364 -24.53 -8.80 -20.61
N ALA A 365 -24.78 -8.17 -21.75
CA ALA A 365 -23.73 -7.51 -22.53
C ALA A 365 -23.06 -6.39 -21.74
N ALA A 366 -23.85 -5.56 -21.04
CA ALA A 366 -23.35 -4.50 -20.18
C ALA A 366 -22.50 -5.08 -19.03
N LEU A 367 -22.99 -6.10 -18.33
CA LEU A 367 -22.26 -6.74 -17.23
C LEU A 367 -20.93 -7.35 -17.68
N TRP A 368 -20.93 -8.06 -18.81
CA TRP A 368 -19.73 -8.71 -19.35
C TRP A 368 -18.75 -7.75 -20.04
N SER A 369 -19.19 -6.54 -20.39
CA SER A 369 -18.29 -5.47 -20.85
C SER A 369 -17.40 -4.91 -19.72
N ILE A 370 -17.76 -5.16 -18.46
CA ILE A 370 -17.00 -4.67 -17.30
C ILE A 370 -15.74 -5.51 -17.13
N ASP A 371 -14.58 -4.87 -17.31
CA ASP A 371 -13.29 -5.52 -17.09
C ASP A 371 -13.17 -6.17 -15.70
N ARG A 372 -12.66 -7.40 -15.68
CA ARG A 372 -12.57 -8.26 -14.47
C ARG A 372 -11.76 -7.63 -13.34
N ASN A 373 -10.80 -6.77 -13.69
CA ASN A 373 -9.95 -6.06 -12.74
C ASN A 373 -10.56 -4.73 -12.30
N LYS A 374 -11.82 -4.38 -12.58
CA LYS A 374 -12.44 -3.16 -12.05
C LYS A 374 -12.67 -3.22 -10.53
N SER A 375 -13.08 -2.09 -9.95
CA SER A 375 -13.33 -1.98 -8.52
C SER A 375 -14.38 -3.00 -8.08
N LEU A 376 -14.21 -3.55 -6.89
CA LEU A 376 -15.18 -4.49 -6.32
C LEU A 376 -16.45 -3.74 -5.93
N GLY A 377 -17.60 -4.40 -6.07
CA GLY A 377 -18.83 -3.89 -5.50
C GLY A 377 -18.76 -3.81 -3.97
N VAL A 378 -19.74 -3.14 -3.35
CA VAL A 378 -19.87 -3.05 -1.88
C VAL A 378 -19.94 -4.44 -1.24
N ASN A 379 -20.45 -5.43 -1.99
CA ASN A 379 -20.52 -6.84 -1.62
C ASN A 379 -19.16 -7.60 -1.67
N GLY A 380 -18.11 -6.99 -2.23
CA GLY A 380 -16.77 -7.56 -2.35
C GLY A 380 -16.53 -8.45 -3.57
N TYR A 381 -17.48 -8.55 -4.50
CA TYR A 381 -17.33 -9.31 -5.74
C TYR A 381 -16.87 -8.40 -6.90
N SER A 382 -16.07 -8.95 -7.83
CA SER A 382 -15.72 -8.29 -9.10
C SER A 382 -16.69 -8.70 -10.20
N SER A 383 -16.69 -7.98 -11.32
CA SER A 383 -17.35 -8.44 -12.55
C SER A 383 -16.81 -9.79 -13.01
N GLY A 384 -15.54 -10.10 -12.76
CA GLY A 384 -14.95 -11.39 -13.12
C GLY A 384 -15.50 -12.61 -12.35
N PHE A 385 -16.31 -12.40 -11.31
CA PHE A 385 -17.06 -13.48 -10.67
C PHE A 385 -18.39 -13.79 -11.39
N PHE A 386 -19.05 -12.78 -11.94
CA PHE A 386 -20.33 -12.89 -12.64
C PHE A 386 -20.11 -13.18 -14.14
#